data_AF-A0A6P4F870-F1
#
_entry.id   AF-A0A6P4F870-F1
#
_cell.length_a   1.000
_cell.length_b   1.000
_cell.length_c   1.000
_cell.angle_alpha   90.00
_cell.angle_beta   90.00
_cell.angle_gamma   90.00
#
_symmetry.space_group_name_H-M   'P 1'
#
loop_
_entity.id
_entity.type
_entity.pdbx_description
1 polymer ?
#
loop_
_entity_poly.entity_id
_entity_poly.type
_entity_poly.pdbx_seq_one_letter_code
_entity_poly.pdbx_strand_id
1 'polypeptide(L)'
;MTVPRIIVCLTITILAGNALGASISTSAGSGSGEEGRPQRIGECRKLCYRQSLPVATPPLLCRSRPECYMCHDYCRVLEVVQRSLATSMCADREFCTRGCRVACAYHRMGLFHQDTSANAVLKK
;
A
#
# COMPACT_ATOMS: atom_id res chain seq x y z
N MET A 1 1.28 60.18 3.98
CA MET A 1 2.23 59.31 4.74
C MET A 1 3.28 58.83 3.76
N THR A 2 4.52 59.22 4.02
CA THR A 2 5.76 58.99 3.28
C THR A 2 6.37 57.62 3.61
N VAL A 3 6.78 56.83 2.60
CA VAL A 3 8.08 56.10 2.57
C VAL A 3 8.53 55.91 1.11
N PRO A 4 9.82 56.10 0.76
CA PRO A 4 10.34 56.13 -0.60
C PRO A 4 11.21 54.91 -1.01
N ARG A 5 11.54 54.86 -2.30
CA ARG A 5 12.81 54.43 -2.94
C ARG A 5 13.36 52.99 -2.76
N ILE A 6 13.42 52.30 -3.92
CA ILE A 6 14.62 51.69 -4.56
C ILE A 6 15.52 50.86 -3.64
N ILE A 7 15.53 49.53 -3.82
CA ILE A 7 16.77 48.73 -3.90
C ILE A 7 16.59 47.63 -4.96
N VAL A 8 17.10 47.90 -6.15
CA VAL A 8 17.58 46.89 -7.09
C VAL A 8 18.87 46.33 -6.49
N CYS A 9 18.92 45.04 -6.14
CA CYS A 9 20.18 44.36 -5.87
C CYS A 9 20.42 43.33 -6.98
N LEU A 10 21.28 43.77 -7.90
CA LEU A 10 21.90 43.01 -8.95
C LEU A 10 22.65 41.77 -8.42
N THR A 11 22.38 40.64 -9.07
CA THR A 11 23.31 39.59 -9.50
C THR A 11 24.67 39.46 -8.80
N ILE A 12 24.90 38.32 -8.15
CA ILE A 12 26.20 37.66 -8.16
C ILE A 12 26.01 36.20 -8.58
N THR A 13 26.31 35.94 -9.85
CA THR A 13 26.59 34.62 -10.40
C THR A 13 27.92 34.12 -9.82
N ILE A 14 27.93 32.94 -9.19
CA ILE A 14 29.14 32.14 -9.04
C ILE A 14 29.02 30.92 -9.95
N LEU A 15 29.96 30.84 -10.88
CA LEU A 15 30.16 29.84 -11.91
C LEU A 15 31.18 28.79 -11.44
N ALA A 16 31.12 27.59 -12.03
CA ALA A 16 31.97 26.40 -11.87
C ALA A 16 31.55 25.49 -10.70
N GLY A 17 31.15 24.23 -10.87
CA GLY A 17 31.40 23.28 -11.96
C GLY A 17 32.00 22.03 -11.34
N ASN A 18 31.29 20.89 -11.37
CA ASN A 18 31.84 19.53 -11.52
C ASN A 18 30.71 18.50 -11.66
N ALA A 19 31.06 17.46 -12.39
CA ALA A 19 30.22 16.44 -12.98
C ALA A 19 29.72 15.37 -11.99
N LEU A 20 28.81 14.53 -12.52
CA LEU A 20 28.34 13.23 -12.01
C LEU A 20 27.42 13.25 -10.77
N GLY A 21 26.16 12.88 -11.04
CA GLY A 21 25.22 12.42 -10.04
C GLY A 21 24.15 11.55 -10.68
N ALA A 22 24.56 10.42 -11.27
CA ALA A 22 23.63 9.34 -11.58
C ALA A 22 22.95 8.92 -10.27
N SER A 23 21.68 9.28 -10.09
CA SER A 23 20.82 8.66 -9.08
C SER A 23 19.94 7.67 -9.82
N ILE A 24 20.57 6.53 -10.10
CA ILE A 24 20.01 5.18 -10.00
C ILE A 24 18.50 5.19 -9.78
N SER A 25 17.73 4.64 -10.73
CA SER A 25 16.45 4.02 -10.42
C SER A 25 16.74 2.87 -9.46
N THR A 26 16.96 3.21 -8.20
CA THR A 26 17.02 2.25 -7.11
C THR A 26 15.58 1.80 -7.00
N SER A 27 15.31 0.62 -7.53
CA SER A 27 14.26 -0.27 -7.07
C SER A 27 13.92 0.08 -5.63
N ALA A 28 12.77 0.72 -5.44
CA ALA A 28 12.20 0.90 -4.12
C ALA A 28 11.77 -0.49 -3.62
N GLY A 29 12.76 -1.31 -3.29
CA GLY A 29 12.71 -2.24 -2.19
C GLY A 29 12.56 -1.39 -0.94
N SER A 30 11.36 -0.85 -0.78
CA SER A 30 11.02 -0.02 0.35
C SER A 30 10.73 -0.98 1.49
N GLY A 31 11.72 -1.13 2.36
CA GLY A 31 11.53 -1.52 3.74
C GLY A 31 10.65 -0.47 4.43
N SER A 32 9.36 -0.47 4.10
CA SER A 32 8.32 0.37 4.69
C SER A 32 7.42 -0.57 5.46
N GLY A 33 7.96 -1.10 6.57
CA GLY A 33 7.30 -2.09 7.39
C GLY A 33 5.99 -1.60 7.98
N GLU A 34 5.81 -0.28 8.18
CA GLU A 34 4.66 0.28 8.90
C GLU A 34 3.94 1.40 8.13
N GLU A 35 4.65 2.36 7.51
CA GLU A 35 4.02 3.43 6.72
C GLU A 35 3.35 2.94 5.42
N GLY A 36 3.78 1.79 4.90
CA GLY A 36 3.20 1.15 3.70
C GLY A 36 1.91 0.37 3.95
N ARG A 37 1.59 0.05 5.22
CA ARG A 37 0.45 -0.83 5.55
C ARG A 37 -0.90 -0.17 5.27
N PRO A 38 -1.16 1.09 5.70
CA PRO A 38 -2.45 1.74 5.44
C PRO A 38 -2.74 1.89 3.94
N GLN A 39 -1.71 2.16 3.15
CA GLN A 39 -1.83 2.29 1.69
C GLN A 39 -2.18 0.93 1.05
N ARG A 40 -1.46 -0.15 1.40
CA ARG A 40 -1.77 -1.50 0.91
C ARG A 40 -3.18 -1.97 1.28
N ILE A 41 -3.64 -1.65 2.50
CA ILE A 41 -5.01 -1.95 2.94
C ILE A 41 -6.03 -1.17 2.09
N GLY A 42 -5.77 0.11 1.82
CA GLY A 42 -6.61 0.95 0.97
C GLY A 42 -6.71 0.44 -0.46
N GLU A 43 -5.59 0.05 -1.05
CA GLU A 43 -5.51 -0.54 -2.39
C GLU A 43 -6.26 -1.88 -2.47
N CYS A 44 -6.03 -2.76 -1.50
CA CYS A 44 -6.75 -4.02 -1.35
C CYS A 44 -8.27 -3.78 -1.34
N ARG A 45 -8.75 -2.85 -0.52
CA ARG A 45 -10.18 -2.53 -0.40
C ARG A 45 -10.76 -2.02 -1.70
N LYS A 46 -10.09 -1.06 -2.37
CA LYS A 46 -10.55 -0.49 -3.63
C LYS A 46 -10.73 -1.59 -4.70
N LEU A 47 -9.75 -2.48 -4.83
CA LEU A 47 -9.81 -3.59 -5.78
C LEU A 47 -10.89 -4.61 -5.40
N CYS A 48 -10.95 -4.97 -4.11
CA CYS A 48 -11.88 -5.96 -3.59
C CYS A 48 -13.33 -5.53 -3.79
N TYR A 49 -13.66 -4.27 -3.50
CA TYR A 49 -14.99 -3.72 -3.73
C TYR A 49 -15.37 -3.74 -5.21
N ARG A 50 -14.46 -3.32 -6.10
CA ARG A 50 -14.72 -3.30 -7.55
C ARG A 50 -15.03 -4.68 -8.11
N GLN A 51 -14.39 -5.72 -7.59
CA GLN A 51 -14.57 -7.08 -8.08
C GLN A 51 -15.76 -7.79 -7.42
N SER A 52 -15.97 -7.59 -6.12
CA SER A 52 -16.86 -8.43 -5.31
C SER A 52 -18.26 -7.85 -5.17
N LEU A 53 -18.41 -6.52 -5.27
CA LEU A 53 -19.69 -5.85 -5.06
C LEU A 53 -20.39 -5.55 -6.40
N PRO A 54 -21.67 -5.93 -6.55
CA PRO A 54 -22.45 -5.60 -7.75
C PRO A 54 -22.85 -4.11 -7.79
N VAL A 55 -22.90 -3.45 -6.63
CA VAL A 55 -23.26 -2.04 -6.47
C VAL A 55 -22.29 -1.37 -5.51
N ALA A 56 -21.87 -0.14 -5.84
CA ALA A 56 -21.04 0.66 -4.97
C ALA A 56 -21.71 0.80 -3.58
N THR A 57 -21.06 0.25 -2.56
CA THR A 57 -21.58 0.23 -1.20
C THR A 57 -20.82 1.26 -0.37
N PRO A 58 -21.49 2.28 0.20
CA PRO A 58 -20.87 3.21 1.13
C PRO A 58 -20.22 2.44 2.31
N PRO A 59 -19.04 2.85 2.81
CA PRO A 59 -18.35 2.15 3.89
C PRO A 59 -19.21 1.95 5.15
N LEU A 60 -20.13 2.89 5.40
CA LEU A 60 -21.07 2.88 6.52
C LEU A 60 -22.04 1.68 6.47
N LEU A 61 -22.41 1.24 5.26
CA LEU A 61 -23.32 0.12 5.02
C LEU A 61 -22.58 -1.21 4.81
N CYS A 62 -21.26 -1.19 4.91
CA CYS A 62 -20.43 -2.35 4.62
C CYS A 62 -20.69 -3.50 5.61
N ARG A 63 -21.10 -3.18 6.85
CA ARG A 63 -21.35 -4.14 7.92
C ARG A 63 -22.60 -5.02 7.70
N SER A 64 -23.58 -4.55 6.93
CA SER A 64 -24.80 -5.31 6.62
C SER A 64 -24.69 -6.10 5.31
N ARG A 65 -23.55 -6.00 4.61
CA ARG A 65 -23.29 -6.61 3.31
C ARG A 65 -22.13 -7.59 3.47
N PRO A 66 -22.35 -8.91 3.42
CA PRO A 66 -21.32 -9.89 3.75
C PRO A 66 -20.05 -9.72 2.89
N GLU A 67 -20.22 -9.50 1.58
CA GLU A 67 -19.11 -9.28 0.66
C GLU A 67 -18.29 -8.02 0.97
N CYS A 68 -18.95 -6.95 1.37
CA CYS A 68 -18.27 -5.70 1.71
C CYS A 68 -17.51 -5.87 3.03
N TYR A 69 -18.19 -6.41 4.05
CA TYR A 69 -17.61 -6.68 5.36
C TYR A 69 -16.34 -7.54 5.24
N MET A 70 -16.42 -8.63 4.46
CA MET A 70 -15.27 -9.51 4.23
C MET A 70 -14.12 -8.79 3.54
N CYS A 71 -14.37 -8.01 2.47
CA CYS A 71 -13.33 -7.18 1.85
C CYS A 71 -12.69 -6.21 2.86
N HIS A 72 -13.50 -5.53 3.68
CA HIS A 72 -13.01 -4.50 4.59
C HIS A 72 -12.13 -5.08 5.70
N ASP A 73 -12.57 -6.21 6.28
CA ASP A 73 -11.92 -6.84 7.42
C ASP A 73 -10.69 -7.66 6.99
N TYR A 74 -10.82 -8.50 5.95
CA TYR A 74 -9.71 -9.37 5.52
C TYR A 74 -8.53 -8.56 4.97
N CYS A 75 -8.77 -7.48 4.22
CA CYS A 75 -7.68 -6.59 3.80
C CYS A 75 -6.91 -5.99 4.99
N ARG A 76 -7.55 -5.80 6.15
CA ARG A 76 -6.88 -5.31 7.36
C ARG A 76 -6.17 -6.45 8.10
N VAL A 77 -6.85 -7.58 8.31
CA VAL A 77 -6.33 -8.72 9.08
C VAL A 77 -5.12 -9.35 8.40
N LEU A 78 -5.16 -9.52 7.07
CA LEU A 78 -4.06 -10.08 6.27
C LEU A 78 -2.79 -9.21 6.27
N GLU A 79 -2.94 -7.91 6.55
CA GLU A 79 -1.81 -6.98 6.61
C GLU A 79 -1.29 -6.75 8.04
N VAL A 80 -2.15 -6.78 9.07
CA VAL A 80 -1.82 -6.26 10.41
C VAL A 80 -1.71 -7.33 11.52
N VAL A 81 -2.52 -8.39 11.49
CA VAL A 81 -2.79 -9.17 12.71
C VAL A 81 -2.11 -10.54 12.69
N GLN A 82 -2.64 -11.50 11.91
CA GLN A 82 -2.17 -12.89 11.89
C GLN A 82 -2.39 -13.49 10.51
N ARG A 83 -1.34 -13.48 9.69
CA ARG A 83 -1.41 -14.05 8.35
C ARG A 83 -1.73 -15.53 8.34
N SER A 84 -1.25 -16.31 9.31
CA SER A 84 -1.51 -17.75 9.39
C SER A 84 -3.00 -18.07 9.56
N LEU A 85 -3.68 -17.43 10.51
CA LEU A 85 -5.12 -17.60 10.74
C LEU A 85 -5.94 -17.09 9.55
N ALA A 86 -5.59 -15.91 9.03
CA ALA A 86 -6.28 -15.39 7.86
C ALA A 86 -6.08 -16.29 6.63
N THR A 87 -4.89 -16.89 6.48
CA THR A 87 -4.59 -17.84 5.39
C THR A 87 -5.36 -19.15 5.53
N SER A 88 -5.55 -19.67 6.74
CA SER A 88 -6.41 -20.84 6.93
C SER A 88 -7.87 -20.53 6.58
N MET A 89 -8.37 -19.34 6.97
CA MET A 89 -9.69 -18.89 6.54
C MET A 89 -9.79 -18.69 5.03
N CYS A 90 -8.72 -18.21 4.37
CA CYS A 90 -8.67 -18.11 2.90
C CYS A 90 -8.79 -19.48 2.20
N ALA A 91 -8.44 -20.58 2.87
CA ALA A 91 -8.58 -21.93 2.35
C ALA A 91 -9.99 -22.52 2.59
N ASP A 92 -10.71 -22.02 3.59
CA ASP A 92 -12.05 -22.48 3.94
C ASP A 92 -13.12 -21.81 3.07
N ARG A 93 -13.83 -22.61 2.27
CA ARG A 93 -14.83 -22.10 1.32
C ARG A 93 -16.20 -21.82 1.94
N GLU A 94 -16.49 -22.37 3.12
CA GLU A 94 -17.77 -22.10 3.80
C GLU A 94 -17.77 -20.70 4.42
N PHE A 95 -16.65 -20.32 5.04
CA PHE A 95 -16.52 -19.00 5.65
C PHE A 95 -16.00 -17.95 4.67
N CYS A 96 -15.10 -18.30 3.74
CA CYS A 96 -14.55 -17.35 2.78
C CYS A 96 -15.50 -17.11 1.59
N THR A 97 -16.35 -16.10 1.73
CA THR A 97 -17.20 -15.61 0.64
C THR A 97 -16.38 -14.93 -0.46
N ARG A 98 -17.02 -14.43 -1.53
CA ARG A 98 -16.32 -13.90 -2.71
C ARG A 98 -15.41 -12.71 -2.36
N GLY A 99 -15.84 -11.81 -1.48
CA GLY A 99 -15.05 -10.68 -0.98
C GLY A 99 -13.80 -11.13 -0.23
N CYS A 100 -13.92 -12.16 0.62
CA CYS A 100 -12.76 -12.77 1.27
C CYS A 100 -11.77 -13.33 0.23
N ARG A 101 -12.24 -14.06 -0.78
CA ARG A 101 -11.37 -14.68 -1.80
C ARG A 101 -10.56 -13.66 -2.59
N VAL A 102 -11.18 -12.52 -2.92
CA VAL A 102 -10.48 -11.44 -3.62
C VAL A 102 -9.41 -10.80 -2.73
N ALA A 103 -9.72 -10.52 -1.46
CA ALA A 103 -8.74 -10.01 -0.50
C ALA A 103 -7.58 -11.00 -0.30
N CYS A 104 -7.89 -12.28 -0.14
CA CYS A 104 -6.90 -13.36 -0.04
C CYS A 104 -6.00 -13.44 -1.28
N ALA A 105 -6.57 -13.35 -2.48
CA ALA A 105 -5.81 -13.37 -3.73
C ALA A 105 -4.83 -12.18 -3.82
N TYR A 106 -5.27 -10.99 -3.40
CA TYR A 106 -4.42 -9.79 -3.35
C TYR A 106 -3.19 -10.00 -2.45
N HIS A 107 -3.39 -10.47 -1.21
CA HIS A 107 -2.27 -10.65 -0.27
C HIS A 107 -1.40 -11.88 -0.60
N ARG A 108 -1.95 -12.91 -1.26
CA ARG A 108 -1.16 -14.07 -1.72
C ARG A 108 -0.09 -13.67 -2.73
N MET A 109 -0.36 -12.69 -3.58
CA MET A 109 0.66 -12.15 -4.49
C MET A 109 1.77 -11.37 -3.75
N GLY A 110 1.47 -10.80 -2.58
CA GLY A 110 2.46 -10.15 -1.71
C GLY A 110 3.28 -11.11 -0.84
N LEU A 111 2.71 -12.27 -0.46
CA LEU A 111 3.37 -13.28 0.35
C LEU A 111 4.63 -13.86 -0.32
N PHE A 112 4.56 -14.20 -1.62
CA PHE A 112 5.72 -14.68 -2.37
C PHE A 112 6.88 -13.67 -2.40
N HIS A 113 6.58 -12.37 -2.38
CA HIS A 113 7.60 -11.34 -2.38
C HIS A 113 8.28 -11.21 -1.00
N GLN A 114 7.51 -11.41 0.08
CA GLN A 114 8.01 -11.33 1.45
C GLN A 114 8.80 -12.58 1.86
N ASP A 115 8.36 -13.79 1.45
CA ASP A 115 9.08 -15.05 1.69
C ASP A 115 10.41 -15.12 0.92
N THR A 116 10.46 -14.51 -0.28
CA THR A 116 11.71 -14.37 -1.04
C THR A 116 12.68 -13.41 -0.34
N SER A 117 12.18 -12.33 0.27
CA SER A 117 13.02 -11.38 1.03
C SER A 117 13.53 -11.96 2.35
N ALA A 118 12.75 -12.82 3.01
CA ALA A 118 13.17 -13.50 4.24
C ALA A 118 14.21 -14.61 3.97
N ASN A 119 14.11 -15.30 2.82
CA ASN A 119 15.09 -16.32 2.41
C ASN A 119 16.37 -15.75 1.76
N ALA A 120 16.36 -14.51 1.28
CA ALA A 120 17.55 -13.87 0.72
C ALA A 120 18.61 -13.47 1.78
N VAL A 121 18.24 -13.44 3.07
CA VAL A 121 19.14 -13.10 4.18
C VAL A 121 19.94 -14.31 4.69
N LEU A 122 19.58 -15.54 4.29
CA LEU A 122 20.19 -16.78 4.78
C LEU A 122 21.06 -17.48 3.71
N LYS A 123 21.99 -16.77 3.10
CA LYS A 123 23.07 -17.40 2.32
C LYS A 123 24.41 -16.77 2.70
N LYS A 124 25.09 -17.41 3.66
CA LYS A 124 26.51 -17.21 3.97
C LYS A 124 27.29 -18.37 3.37
#